data_AF-A0A1F5WRF2-F1
#
_entry.id   AF-A0A1F5WRF2-F1
#
_cell.length_a   1.000
_cell.length_b   1.000
_cell.length_c   1.000
_cell.angle_alpha   90.00
_cell.angle_beta   90.00
_cell.angle_gamma   90.00
#
_symmetry.space_group_name_H-M   'P 1'
#
loop_
_entity.id
_entity.type
_entity.pdbx_description
1 polymer ?
#
loop_
_entity_poly.entity_id
_entity_poly.type
_entity_poly.pdbx_seq_one_letter_code
_entity_poly.pdbx_strand_id
1 'polypeptide(L)' 'MALKLDDKKIKLLIKEGVKEAMDAQMIKLGAFLIPYVSEAEQKNIVKLYKWPSRKASRSYQVEL' A
#
# COMPACT_ATOMS: atom_id res chain seq x y z
N MET A 1 8.82 26.77 -26.55
CA MET A 1 9.99 26.16 -25.89
C MET A 1 9.83 24.65 -26.04
N ALA A 2 10.46 24.03 -27.03
CA ALA A 2 10.32 22.59 -27.26
C ALA A 2 11.20 21.84 -26.24
N LEU A 3 10.57 21.15 -25.30
CA LEU A 3 11.27 20.24 -24.39
C LEU A 3 11.90 19.14 -25.25
N LYS A 4 13.21 19.22 -25.49
CA LYS A 4 14.00 18.07 -25.96
C LYS A 4 13.96 17.04 -24.82
N LEU A 5 12.92 16.22 -24.80
CA LEU A 5 12.83 15.08 -23.90
C LEU A 5 13.91 14.09 -24.32
N ASP A 6 14.95 14.04 -23.51
CA ASP A 6 15.98 13.00 -23.60
C ASP A 6 15.31 11.63 -23.39
N ASP A 7 15.55 10.69 -24.29
CA ASP A 7 14.97 9.34 -24.27
C ASP A 7 15.19 8.64 -22.91
N LYS A 8 16.28 8.99 -22.22
CA LYS A 8 16.57 8.51 -20.86
C LYS A 8 15.52 8.95 -19.84
N LYS A 9 15.03 10.20 -19.94
CA LYS A 9 14.01 10.75 -19.04
C LYS A 9 12.65 10.11 -19.30
N ILE A 10 12.31 9.85 -20.56
CA ILE A 10 11.08 9.14 -20.92
C ILE A 10 11.09 7.72 -20.35
N LYS A 11 12.19 6.97 -20.54
CA LYS A 11 12.33 5.61 -19.99
C LYS A 11 12.23 5.58 -18.47
N LEU A 12 12.82 6.57 -17.79
CA LEU A 12 12.76 6.67 -16.34
C LEU A 12 11.34 6.90 -15.86
N LEU A 13 10.62 7.83 -16.49
CA LEU A 13 9.25 8.18 -16.13
C LEU A 13 8.27 7.01 -16.37
N ILE A 14 8.44 6.27 -17.47
CA ILE A 14 7.68 5.04 -17.73
C ILE A 14 7.99 3.98 -16.66
N LYS A 15 9.27 3.80 -16.31
CA LYS A 15 9.68 2.82 -15.30
C LYS A 15 9.11 3.15 -13.92
N GLU A 16 9.09 4.42 -13.54
CA GLU A 16 8.50 4.89 -12.30
C GLU A 16 6.98 4.67 -12.29
N GLY A 17 6.28 5.02 -13.38
CA GLY A 17 4.83 4.79 -13.49
C GLY A 17 4.44 3.30 -13.41
N VAL A 18 5.21 2.41 -14.05
CA VAL A 18 4.99 0.96 -13.94
C VAL A 18 5.26 0.48 -12.51
N LYS A 19 6.31 0.98 -11.86
CA LYS A 19 6.64 0.63 -10.48
C LYS A 19 5.51 1.03 -9.52
N GLU A 20 5.00 2.25 -9.64
CA GLU A 20 3.88 2.73 -8.81
C GLU A 20 2.61 1.89 -9.02
N ALA A 21 2.29 1.55 -10.27
CA ALA A 21 1.15 0.69 -10.59
C ALA A 21 1.30 -0.71 -9.97
N MET A 22 2.51 -1.29 -10.04
CA MET A 22 2.81 -2.57 -9.40
C MET A 22 2.73 -2.49 -7.87
N ASP A 23 3.30 -1.46 -7.25
CA ASP A 23 3.25 -1.24 -5.81
C ASP A 23 1.80 -1.12 -5.32
N ALA A 24 0.94 -0.41 -6.06
CA ALA A 24 -0.49 -0.30 -5.75
C ALA A 24 -1.22 -1.66 -5.83
N GLN A 25 -0.90 -2.50 -6.82
CA GLN A 25 -1.47 -3.85 -6.92
C GLN A 25 -0.96 -4.78 -5.82
N MET A 26 0.32 -4.70 -5.46
CA MET A 26 0.91 -5.48 -4.37
C MET A 26 0.32 -5.12 -3.02
N ILE A 27 -0.03 -3.85 -2.79
CA ILE A 27 -0.76 -3.44 -1.58
C ILE A 27 -2.15 -4.07 -1.52
N LYS A 28 -2.89 -4.10 -2.64
CA LYS A 28 -4.21 -4.75 -2.71
C LYS A 28 -4.12 -6.26 -2.47
N LEU A 29 -3.11 -6.91 -3.07
CA LEU A 29 -2.85 -8.33 -2.85
C LEU A 29 -2.45 -8.61 -1.39
N GLY A 30 -1.62 -7.75 -0.81
CA GLY A 30 -1.26 -7.79 0.60
C GLY A 30 -2.50 -7.70 1.49
N ALA A 31 -3.42 -6.79 1.20
CA ALA A 31 -4.67 -6.64 1.93
C ALA A 31 -5.57 -7.90 1.85
N PHE A 32 -5.58 -8.60 0.72
CA PHE A 32 -6.30 -9.86 0.56
C PHE A 32 -5.73 -10.99 1.43
N LEU A 33 -4.42 -10.94 1.71
CA LEU A 33 -3.72 -11.92 2.55
C LEU A 33 -3.75 -11.55 4.05
N ILE A 34 -4.27 -10.36 4.41
CA ILE A 34 -4.47 -10.00 5.81
C ILE A 34 -5.68 -10.80 6.31
N PRO A 35 -5.56 -11.50 7.46
CA PRO A 35 -6.70 -12.16 8.08
C PRO A 35 -7.85 -11.15 8.24
N TYR A 36 -9.05 -11.52 7.79
CA TYR A 36 -10.22 -10.68 8.02
C TYR A 36 -10.51 -10.64 9.53
N VAL A 37 -10.14 -9.53 10.18
CA VAL A 37 -10.38 -9.31 11.61
C VAL A 37 -11.62 -8.44 11.75
N SER A 38 -12.64 -8.93 12.46
CA SER A 38 -13.82 -8.12 12.76
C SER A 38 -13.48 -6.96 13.70
N GLU A 39 -14.28 -5.89 13.73
CA GLU A 39 -14.05 -4.78 14.67
C GLU A 39 -14.00 -5.22 16.14
N ALA A 40 -14.83 -6.21 16.51
CA ALA A 40 -14.86 -6.76 17.86
C ALA A 40 -13.54 -7.48 18.21
N GLU A 41 -13.01 -8.22 17.24
CA GLU A 41 -11.77 -8.97 17.36
C GLU A 41 -10.56 -8.03 17.37
N GLN A 42 -10.57 -6.98 16.55
CA GLN A 42 -9.56 -5.91 16.59
C GLN A 42 -9.56 -5.20 17.94
N LYS A 43 -10.72 -4.87 18.51
CA LYS A 43 -10.84 -4.29 19.86
C LYS A 43 -10.27 -5.23 20.93
N ASN A 44 -10.50 -6.53 20.80
CA ASN A 44 -9.96 -7.52 21.72
C ASN A 44 -8.43 -7.66 21.60
N ILE A 45 -7.89 -7.68 20.38
CA ILE A 45 -6.44 -7.70 20.11
C ILE A 45 -5.77 -6.48 20.74
N VAL A 46 -6.34 -5.28 20.57
CA VAL A 46 -5.79 -4.04 21.16
C VAL A 46 -5.85 -4.10 22.70
N LYS A 47 -6.90 -4.66 23.27
CA LYS A 47 -7.04 -4.84 24.73
C LYS A 47 -5.97 -5.80 25.29
N LEU A 48 -5.71 -6.91 24.59
CA LEU A 48 -4.81 -7.97 25.04
C LEU A 48 -3.33 -7.64 24.79
N TYR A 49 -3.02 -7.11 23.60
CA TYR A 49 -1.63 -6.94 23.12
C TYR A 49 -1.15 -5.48 23.13
N LYS A 50 -2.00 -4.54 23.56
CA LYS A 50 -1.81 -3.08 23.45
C LYS A 50 -1.76 -2.63 21.99
N TRP A 51 -1.88 -1.32 21.79
CA TRP A 51 -1.92 -0.76 20.43
C TRP A 51 -0.59 -1.08 19.72
N PRO A 52 -0.60 -1.70 18.53
CA PRO A 52 0.63 -1.98 17.81
C PRO A 52 1.40 -0.68 17.59
N SER A 53 2.72 -0.73 17.61
CA SER A 53 3.51 0.48 17.36
C SER A 53 3.04 1.12 16.04
N ARG A 54 2.80 2.43 16.04
CA ARG A 54 2.31 3.19 14.88
C ARG A 54 3.21 3.05 13.64
N LYS A 55 4.44 2.53 13.80
CA LYS A 55 5.35 2.20 12.70
C LYS A 55 4.95 0.94 11.92
N ALA A 56 4.23 -0.01 12.52
CA ALA A 56 3.89 -1.30 11.91
C ALA A 56 2.40 -1.41 11.51
N SER A 57 1.49 -0.74 12.22
CA SER A 57 0.06 -0.83 11.96
C SER A 57 -0.40 0.21 10.95
N ARG A 58 -0.40 -0.14 9.66
CA ARG A 58 -1.21 0.57 8.66
C ARG A 58 -2.57 -0.13 8.56
N SER A 59 -3.64 0.56 8.93
CA SER A 59 -5.01 0.10 8.73
C SER A 59 -5.49 0.51 7.35
N TYR A 60 -6.01 -0.44 6.57
CA TYR A 60 -6.56 -0.19 5.24
C TYR A 60 -8.03 -0.60 5.23
N GLN A 61 -8.91 0.30 4.82
CA GLN A 61 -10.29 -0.02 4.49
C GLN A 61 -10.33 -0.46 3.02
N VAL A 62 -10.77 -1.69 2.78
CA VAL A 62 -10.99 -2.21 1.43
C VAL A 62 -12.50 -2.15 1.19
N GLU A 63 -12.92 -1.30 0.25
CA GLU A 63 -14.27 -1.36 -0.32
C GLU A 63 -14.25 -2.41 -1.44
N LEU A 64 -15.10 -3.43 -1.33
CA LEU A 64 -15.28 -4.51 -2.30
C LEU A 64 -16.19 -4.07 -3.44
#